data_AF-A0AAU6VNX3-F1
#
_entry.id   AF-A0AAU6VNX3-F1
#
_cell.length_a   1.000
_cell.length_b   1.000
_cell.length_c   1.000
_cell.angle_alpha   90.00
_cell.angle_beta   90.00
_cell.angle_gamma   90.00
#
_symmetry.space_group_name_H-M   'P 1'
#
loop_
_entity.id
_entity.type
_entity.pdbx_description
1 polymer ?
#
loop_
_entity_poly.entity_id
_entity_poly.type
_entity_poly.pdbx_seq_one_letter_code
_entity_poly.pdbx_strand_id
1 'polypeptide(L)'
;MNPTKESSLDLEVISLLEDKQKILAIKHLRERENLSLKEAKRKVEDYLQGHPELELADQEPGSGNAMVWIVLVALAAAAALAVSTQL
;
A
#
# COMPACT_ATOMS: atom_id res chain seq x y z
N MET A 1 30.95 -18.22 7.18
CA MET A 1 30.45 -17.77 5.87
C MET A 1 29.19 -16.97 6.16
N ASN A 2 29.17 -15.65 5.89
CA ASN A 2 27.98 -14.82 6.11
C ASN A 2 27.09 -14.90 4.87
N PRO A 3 25.91 -15.54 4.91
CA PRO A 3 24.96 -15.39 3.83
C PRO A 3 24.33 -13.99 3.89
N THR A 4 24.58 -13.24 2.81
CA THR A 4 23.61 -12.38 2.10
C THR A 4 23.11 -11.11 2.79
N LYS A 5 23.85 -10.03 2.56
CA LYS A 5 23.29 -8.68 2.32
C LYS A 5 22.70 -8.62 0.91
N GLU A 6 21.52 -9.16 0.62
CA GLU A 6 20.93 -9.02 -0.72
C GLU A 6 19.40 -8.91 -0.60
N SER A 7 18.88 -7.68 -0.62
CA SER A 7 17.49 -7.33 -1.00
C SER A 7 16.30 -7.96 -0.27
N SER A 8 16.49 -8.53 0.92
CA SER A 8 15.35 -8.94 1.77
C SER A 8 15.00 -7.79 2.70
N LEU A 9 13.76 -7.30 2.64
CA LEU A 9 13.24 -6.43 3.69
C LEU A 9 13.48 -7.09 5.05
N ASP A 10 13.65 -6.27 6.09
CA ASP A 10 13.80 -6.77 7.45
C ASP A 10 12.64 -7.74 7.78
N LEU A 11 12.95 -8.85 8.46
CA LEU A 11 11.95 -9.87 8.84
C LEU A 11 10.77 -9.25 9.60
N GLU A 12 11.06 -8.23 10.41
CA GLU A 12 10.06 -7.46 11.16
C GLU A 12 9.16 -6.63 10.23
N VAL A 13 9.71 -6.06 9.16
CA VAL A 13 8.95 -5.34 8.14
C VAL A 13 8.08 -6.31 7.35
N ILE A 14 8.59 -7.51 7.02
CA ILE A 14 7.83 -8.56 6.33
C ILE A 14 6.66 -9.04 7.20
N SER A 15 6.91 -9.34 8.48
CA SER A 15 5.86 -9.74 9.42
C SER A 15 4.77 -8.66 9.55
N LEU A 16 5.15 -7.38 9.58
CA LEU A 16 4.18 -6.28 9.55
C LEU A 16 3.38 -6.22 8.24
N LEU A 17 3.97 -6.61 7.10
CA LEU A 17 3.24 -6.71 5.83
C LEU A 17 2.30 -7.92 5.81
N GLU A 18 2.68 -9.04 6.38
CA GLU A 18 1.84 -10.23 6.57
C GLU A 18 0.64 -9.94 7.48
N ASP A 19 0.85 -9.15 8.55
CA ASP A 19 -0.21 -8.64 9.44
C ASP A 19 -1.04 -7.50 8.82
N LYS A 20 -0.84 -7.18 7.53
CA LYS A 20 -1.51 -6.10 6.79
C LYS A 20 -1.27 -4.70 7.35
N GLN A 21 -0.23 -4.52 8.15
CA GLN A 21 0.13 -3.24 8.76
C GLN A 21 1.10 -2.44 7.88
N LYS A 22 0.75 -2.19 6.62
CA LYS A 22 1.61 -1.52 5.62
C LYS A 22 2.18 -0.18 6.11
N ILE A 23 1.38 0.63 6.80
CA ILE A 23 1.82 1.92 7.35
C ILE A 23 2.92 1.72 8.42
N LEU A 24 2.76 0.71 9.29
CA LEU A 24 3.76 0.41 10.33
C LEU A 24 5.03 -0.18 9.72
N ALA A 25 4.91 -1.04 8.70
CA ALA A 25 6.04 -1.55 7.93
C ALA A 25 6.86 -0.40 7.31
N ILE A 26 6.19 0.57 6.66
CA ILE A 26 6.83 1.76 6.08
C ILE A 26 7.49 2.61 7.18
N LYS A 27 6.81 2.80 8.32
CA LYS A 27 7.35 3.57 9.44
C LYS A 27 8.61 2.91 10.02
N HIS A 28 8.55 1.60 10.24
CA HIS A 28 9.66 0.82 10.78
C HIS A 28 10.86 0.86 9.85
N LEU A 29 10.65 0.65 8.54
CA LEU A 29 11.70 0.73 7.52
C LEU A 29 12.31 2.14 7.46
N ARG A 30 11.49 3.18 7.57
CA ARG A 30 11.94 4.58 7.60
C ARG A 30 12.84 4.86 8.81
N GLU A 31 12.43 4.42 9.99
CA GLU A 31 13.17 4.66 11.24
C GLU A 31 14.50 3.88 11.28
N ARG A 32 14.49 2.63 10.80
CA ARG A 32 15.67 1.75 10.72
C ARG A 32 16.72 2.25 9.73
N GLU A 33 16.29 2.57 8.51
CA GLU A 33 17.21 2.93 7.41
C GLU A 33 17.39 4.45 7.24
N ASN A 34 16.75 5.25 8.10
CA ASN A 34 16.74 6.72 8.02
C ASN A 34 16.30 7.26 6.65
N LEU A 35 15.39 6.54 5.99
CA LEU A 35 14.91 6.88 4.65
C LEU A 35 13.89 8.03 4.70
N SER A 36 13.71 8.70 3.56
CA SER A 36 12.54 9.58 3.40
C SER A 36 11.26 8.75 3.31
N LEU A 37 10.10 9.32 3.68
CA LEU A 37 8.80 8.63 3.60
C LEU A 37 8.53 8.07 2.19
N LYS A 38 8.90 8.82 1.15
CA LYS A 38 8.76 8.42 -0.25
C LYS A 38 9.64 7.20 -0.59
N GLU A 39 10.86 7.14 -0.07
CA GLU A 39 11.80 6.05 -0.32
C GLU A 39 11.42 4.79 0.44
N ALA A 40 11.03 4.93 1.72
CA ALA A 40 10.52 3.83 2.52
C ALA A 40 9.26 3.22 1.89
N LYS A 41 8.33 4.08 1.44
CA LYS A 41 7.13 3.63 0.71
C LYS A 41 7.52 2.88 -0.57
N ARG A 42 8.42 3.45 -1.38
CA ARG A 42 8.86 2.84 -2.63
C ARG A 42 9.48 1.46 -2.43
N LYS A 43 10.32 1.27 -1.40
CA LYS A 43 10.93 -0.03 -1.08
C LYS A 43 9.88 -1.07 -0.69
N VAL A 44 8.89 -0.67 0.13
CA VAL A 44 7.80 -1.57 0.51
C VAL A 44 6.93 -1.91 -0.70
N GLU A 45 6.61 -0.94 -1.56
CA GLU A 45 5.84 -1.17 -2.79
C GLU A 45 6.58 -2.09 -3.77
N ASP A 46 7.89 -1.90 -3.96
CA ASP A 46 8.72 -2.75 -4.82
C ASP A 46 8.72 -4.21 -4.35
N TYR A 47 8.77 -4.43 -3.03
CA TYR A 47 8.66 -5.76 -2.44
C TYR A 47 7.26 -6.38 -2.62
N LEU A 48 6.20 -5.61 -2.39
CA LEU A 48 4.82 -6.07 -2.59
C LEU A 48 4.53 -6.41 -4.05
N GLN A 49 5.15 -5.70 -5.00
CA GLN A 49 5.04 -6.02 -6.42
C GLN A 49 5.61 -7.41 -6.76
N GLY A 50 6.64 -7.86 -6.02
CA GLY A 50 7.18 -9.23 -6.11
C GLY A 50 6.37 -10.27 -5.32
N HIS A 51 5.55 -9.81 -4.36
CA HIS A 51 4.76 -10.64 -3.44
C HIS A 51 3.28 -10.23 -3.45
N PRO A 52 2.57 -10.46 -4.57
CA PRO A 52 1.17 -10.04 -4.72
C PRO A 52 0.25 -10.69 -3.67
N GLU A 53 0.64 -11.85 -3.13
CA GLU A 53 -0.06 -12.53 -2.02
C GLU A 53 -0.28 -11.63 -0.78
N LEU A 54 0.64 -10.68 -0.54
CA LEU A 54 0.60 -9.73 0.57
C LEU A 54 -0.22 -8.47 0.22
N GLU A 55 -0.39 -8.16 -1.07
CA GLU A 55 -1.08 -6.95 -1.52
C GLU A 55 -2.58 -7.15 -1.76
N LEU A 56 -3.01 -8.37 -2.13
CA LEU A 56 -4.40 -8.67 -2.48
C LEU A 56 -5.41 -8.48 -1.32
N ALA A 57 -4.93 -8.26 -0.10
CA ALA A 57 -5.76 -8.26 1.09
C ALA A 57 -5.96 -6.87 1.73
N ASP A 58 -5.42 -5.81 1.12
CA ASP A 58 -5.40 -4.43 1.63
C ASP A 58 -5.73 -3.42 0.52
N GLN A 59 -6.95 -3.48 -0.03
CA GLN A 59 -7.55 -2.34 -0.74
C GLN A 59 -8.14 -1.34 0.26
N GLU A 60 -7.38 -0.93 1.26
CA GLU A 60 -7.75 0.20 2.09
C GLU A 60 -7.11 1.46 1.46
N PRO A 61 -7.90 2.50 1.11
CA PRO A 61 -7.39 3.71 0.45
C PRO A 61 -6.56 4.56 1.42
N GLY A 62 -5.33 4.14 1.64
CA GLY A 62 -4.36 4.78 2.52
C GLY A 62 -3.82 6.09 1.95
N SER A 63 -4.34 7.18 2.51
CA SER A 63 -3.61 8.42 2.85
C SER A 63 -2.78 9.06 1.72
N GLY A 64 -3.40 9.99 1.01
CA GLY A 64 -2.77 10.88 0.01
C GLY A 64 -3.74 11.29 -1.10
N ASN A 65 -4.56 10.32 -1.56
CA ASN A 65 -5.50 10.48 -2.67
C ASN A 65 -6.93 10.02 -2.35
N ALA A 66 -7.27 9.80 -1.07
CA ALA A 66 -8.61 9.36 -0.66
C ALA A 66 -9.73 10.26 -1.22
N MET A 67 -9.45 11.57 -1.36
CA MET A 67 -10.39 12.51 -1.97
C MET A 67 -10.66 12.21 -3.46
N VAL A 68 -9.67 11.77 -4.23
CA VAL A 68 -9.84 11.38 -5.64
C VAL A 68 -10.70 10.12 -5.75
N TRP A 69 -10.46 9.14 -4.88
CA TRP A 69 -11.23 7.90 -4.85
C TRP A 69 -12.69 8.14 -4.46
N ILE A 70 -12.94 8.96 -3.44
CA ILE A 70 -14.30 9.37 -3.03
C ILE A 70 -15.01 10.08 -4.17
N VAL A 71 -14.34 11.01 -4.86
CA VAL A 71 -14.93 11.74 -6.00
C VAL A 71 -15.27 10.78 -7.13
N LEU A 72 -14.40 9.84 -7.49
CA LEU A 72 -14.68 8.86 -8.55
C LEU A 72 -15.85 7.94 -8.19
N VAL A 73 -15.92 7.44 -6.95
CA VAL A 73 -17.05 6.62 -6.48
C VAL A 73 -18.35 7.42 -6.47
N ALA A 74 -18.33 8.65 -5.95
CA ALA A 74 -19.51 9.52 -5.92
C ALA A 74 -20.01 9.84 -7.33
N LEU A 75 -19.10 10.07 -8.28
CA LEU A 75 -19.44 10.40 -9.67
C LEU A 75 -19.99 9.17 -10.41
N ALA A 76 -19.43 7.99 -10.18
CA ALA A 76 -19.98 6.73 -10.69
C ALA A 76 -21.38 6.43 -10.12
N ALA A 77 -21.58 6.64 -8.82
CA ALA A 77 -22.89 6.47 -8.18
C ALA A 77 -23.94 7.45 -8.73
N ALA A 78 -23.57 8.72 -8.91
CA ALA A 78 -24.45 9.73 -9.51
C ALA A 78 -24.84 9.38 -10.95
N ALA A 79 -23.89 8.86 -11.76
CA ALA A 79 -24.18 8.42 -13.12
C ALA A 79 -25.15 7.21 -13.16
N ALA A 80 -25.01 6.26 -12.24
CA ALA A 80 -25.90 5.11 -12.15
C ALA A 80 -27.34 5.51 -11.77
N LEU A 81 -27.52 6.50 -10.89
CA LEU A 81 -28.84 7.04 -10.56
C LEU A 81 -29.46 7.77 -11.76
N ALA A 82 -28.68 8.61 -12.45
CA ALA A 82 -29.14 9.34 -13.63
C ALA A 82 -29.59 8.41 -14.77
N VAL A 83 -28.82 7.34 -15.05
CA VAL A 83 -29.18 6.38 -16.12
C VAL A 83 -30.43 5.58 -15.79
N SER A 84 -30.67 5.29 -14.49
CA SER A 84 -31.85 4.56 -14.03
C SER A 84 -33.14 5.40 -14.06
N THR A 85 -33.02 6.73 -14.19
CA THR A 85 -34.19 7.63 -14.23
C THR A 85 -34.66 7.89 -15.67
N GLN A 86 -33.92 7.38 -16.67
CA GLN A 86 -34.13 7.66 -18.10
C GLN A 86 -34.61 6.43 -18.90
N LEU A 87 -34.84 5.29 -18.23
CA LEU A 87 -35.41 4.05 -18.80
C LEU A 87 -36.84 3.86 -18.30
#